data_AF-A0A0V0QR65-F1
#
_entry.id   AF-A0A0V0QR65-F1
#
_cell.length_a   1.000
_cell.length_b   1.000
_cell.length_c   1.000
_cell.angle_alpha   90.00
_cell.angle_beta   90.00
_cell.angle_gamma   90.00
#
_symmetry.space_group_name_H-M   'P 1'
#
loop_
_entity.id
_entity.type
_entity.pdbx_description
1 polymer ?
#
loop_
_entity_poly.entity_id
_entity_poly.type
_entity_poly.pdbx_seq_one_letter_code
_entity_poly.pdbx_strand_id
1 'polypeptide(L)'
;MKEYIKINREIFFMLRNTLLDLPGLSNLGLTMMNCRLNDESLIYLGEILRTQRRLIGLKISLQQNLITKDGLEIIIGSIRDCQRIMALSFNFQNNKIDSIVNLFQLQN
;
A
#
# COMPACT_ATOMS: atom_id res chain seq x y z
N MET A 1 -14.02 -23.86 10.69
CA MET A 1 -13.65 -22.47 11.02
C MET A 1 -12.38 -22.19 10.21
N LYS A 2 -12.41 -21.32 9.19
CA LYS A 2 -11.20 -21.06 8.37
C LYS A 2 -10.24 -20.23 9.22
N GLU A 3 -9.09 -20.79 9.58
CA GLU A 3 -7.99 -20.03 10.16
C GLU A 3 -7.45 -19.10 9.07
N TYR A 4 -7.92 -17.85 9.08
CA TYR A 4 -7.38 -16.84 8.20
C TYR A 4 -6.01 -16.43 8.73
N ILE A 5 -5.02 -16.33 7.85
CA ILE A 5 -3.72 -15.74 8.17
C ILE A 5 -4.00 -14.34 8.69
N LYS A 6 -3.70 -14.10 9.98
CA LYS A 6 -3.79 -12.77 10.58
C LYS A 6 -2.66 -11.95 9.97
N ILE A 7 -2.98 -11.03 9.05
CA ILE A 7 -1.98 -10.09 8.56
C ILE A 7 -1.55 -9.21 9.73
N ASN A 8 -0.26 -9.29 10.07
CA ASN A 8 0.36 -8.62 11.20
C ASN A 8 1.65 -7.93 10.73
N ARG A 9 2.33 -7.23 11.65
CA ARG A 9 3.60 -6.54 11.37
C ARG A 9 4.68 -7.46 10.79
N GLU A 10 4.73 -8.73 11.18
CA GLU A 10 5.78 -9.67 10.74
C GLU A 10 5.70 -9.95 9.25
N ILE A 11 4.49 -10.08 8.70
CA ILE A 11 4.28 -10.26 7.26
C ILE A 11 4.82 -9.05 6.48
N PHE A 12 4.55 -7.84 6.95
CA PHE A 12 5.09 -6.62 6.34
C PHE A 12 6.62 -6.53 6.49
N PHE A 13 7.17 -6.98 7.63
CA PHE A 13 8.62 -7.03 7.83
C PHE A 13 9.30 -7.99 6.84
N MET A 14 8.73 -9.18 6.64
CA MET A 14 9.22 -10.14 5.64
C MET A 14 9.11 -9.58 4.22
N LEU A 15 7.99 -8.94 3.87
CA LEU A 15 7.81 -8.27 2.59
C LEU A 15 8.87 -7.18 2.38
N ARG A 16 9.10 -6.34 3.39
CA ARG A 16 10.13 -5.28 3.33
C ARG A 16 11.50 -5.86 2.99
N ASN A 17 11.94 -6.87 3.73
CA ASN A 17 13.27 -7.46 3.53
C ASN A 17 13.37 -8.13 2.15
N THR A 18 12.33 -8.85 1.75
CA THR A 18 12.27 -9.45 0.40
C THR A 18 12.43 -8.39 -0.69
N LEU A 19 11.79 -7.23 -0.56
CA LEU A 19 11.91 -6.15 -1.55
C LEU A 19 13.29 -5.49 -1.54
N LEU A 20 13.94 -5.37 -0.38
CA LEU A 20 15.30 -4.83 -0.27
C LEU A 20 16.34 -5.72 -0.97
N ASP A 21 16.10 -7.03 -1.01
CA ASP A 21 16.97 -8.02 -1.67
C ASP A 21 16.80 -8.07 -3.21
N LEU A 22 15.94 -7.20 -3.78
CA LEU A 22 15.67 -7.12 -5.21
C LEU A 22 16.17 -5.79 -5.82
N PRO A 23 17.48 -5.59 -6.02
CA PRO A 23 18.06 -4.29 -6.38
C PRO A 23 17.64 -3.76 -7.76
N GLY A 24 17.15 -4.64 -8.64
CA GLY A 24 16.64 -4.30 -9.98
C GLY A 24 15.13 -4.12 -10.07
N LEU A 25 14.41 -4.20 -8.95
CA LEU A 25 12.95 -4.07 -8.96
C LEU A 25 12.53 -2.66 -9.36
N SER A 26 11.91 -2.54 -10.53
CA SER A 26 11.41 -1.28 -11.08
C SER A 26 9.88 -1.21 -11.08
N ASN A 27 9.20 -2.34 -11.00
CA ASN A 27 7.75 -2.43 -10.97
C ASN A 27 7.31 -3.33 -9.82
N LEU A 28 6.38 -2.85 -9.00
CA LEU A 28 5.84 -3.59 -7.86
C LEU A 28 4.32 -3.67 -7.96
N GLY A 29 3.79 -4.89 -7.90
CA GLY A 29 2.37 -5.19 -7.77
C GLY A 29 2.08 -5.86 -6.43
N LEU A 30 1.22 -5.25 -5.60
CA LEU A 30 0.79 -5.81 -4.33
C LEU A 30 -0.73 -6.00 -4.33
N THR A 31 -1.20 -7.20 -4.02
CA THR A 31 -2.63 -7.52 -3.90
C THR A 31 -2.89 -8.15 -2.55
N MET A 32 -3.69 -7.48 -1.73
CA MET A 32 -4.08 -7.93 -0.39
C MET A 32 -5.59 -7.71 -0.22
N MET A 33 -6.38 -8.40 -1.05
CA MET A 33 -7.84 -8.31 -1.05
C MET A 33 -8.44 -9.19 0.06
N ASN A 34 -9.46 -8.69 0.77
CA ASN A 34 -10.17 -9.45 1.80
C ASN A 34 -9.25 -10.01 2.90
N CYS A 35 -8.25 -9.22 3.30
CA CYS A 35 -7.25 -9.60 4.29
C CYS A 35 -7.49 -9.00 5.67
N ARG A 36 -8.62 -8.29 5.86
CA ARG A 36 -8.97 -7.55 7.09
C ARG A 36 -7.92 -6.50 7.48
N LEU A 37 -7.25 -5.89 6.49
CA LEU A 37 -6.34 -4.78 6.74
C LEU A 37 -7.12 -3.60 7.35
N ASN A 38 -6.49 -2.94 8.31
CA ASN A 38 -6.96 -1.69 8.92
C ASN A 38 -5.91 -0.59 8.70
N ASP A 39 -6.13 0.59 9.24
CA ASP A 39 -5.22 1.73 9.06
C ASP A 39 -3.82 1.48 9.65
N GLU A 40 -3.72 0.75 10.77
CA GLU A 40 -2.45 0.33 11.36
C GLU A 40 -1.63 -0.54 10.38
N SER A 41 -2.30 -1.44 9.65
CA SER A 41 -1.65 -2.25 8.63
C SER A 41 -1.03 -1.38 7.52
N LEU A 42 -1.63 -0.22 7.24
CA LEU A 42 -1.13 0.71 6.22
C LEU A 42 0.05 1.56 6.71
N ILE A 43 0.27 1.68 8.01
CA ILE A 43 1.53 2.25 8.55
C ILE A 43 2.71 1.40 8.06
N TYR A 44 2.63 0.09 8.25
CA TYR A 44 3.71 -0.82 7.82
C TYR A 44 3.88 -0.87 6.31
N LEU A 45 2.78 -0.92 5.56
CA LEU A 45 2.86 -0.83 4.09
C LEU A 45 3.47 0.52 3.65
N GLY A 46 3.09 1.61 4.30
CA GLY A 46 3.63 2.94 4.05
C GLY A 46 5.14 3.02 4.33
N GLU A 47 5.63 2.40 5.40
CA GLU A 47 7.07 2.28 5.67
C GLU A 47 7.81 1.53 4.56
N ILE A 48 7.22 0.45 4.05
CA ILE A 48 7.79 -0.29 2.91
C ILE A 48 7.90 0.64 1.71
N LEU A 49 6.82 1.29 1.30
CA LEU A 49 6.80 2.15 0.11
C LEU A 49 7.88 3.25 0.16
N ARG A 50 8.09 3.89 1.31
CA ARG A 50 9.14 4.93 1.49
C ARG A 50 10.56 4.42 1.25
N THR A 51 10.79 3.12 1.42
CA THR A 51 12.11 2.50 1.14
C THR A 51 12.33 2.21 -0.36
N GLN A 52 11.26 2.16 -1.15
CA GLN A 52 11.30 1.72 -2.55
C GLN A 52 11.53 2.87 -3.55
N ARG A 53 12.60 3.65 -3.35
CA ARG A 53 12.92 4.86 -4.14
C ARG A 53 13.23 4.63 -5.63
N ARG A 54 13.38 3.38 -6.06
CA ARG A 54 13.73 2.99 -7.43
C ARG A 54 12.52 2.63 -8.29
N LEU A 55 11.34 2.46 -7.68
CA LEU A 55 10.15 2.05 -8.42
C LEU A 55 9.73 3.10 -9.44
N ILE A 56 9.45 2.62 -10.63
CA ILE A 56 8.88 3.36 -11.77
C ILE A 56 7.38 3.05 -11.88
N GLY A 57 7.00 1.79 -11.62
CA GLY A 57 5.61 1.36 -11.59
C GLY A 57 5.19 0.82 -10.23
N LEU A 58 4.03 1.28 -9.74
CA LEU A 58 3.42 0.79 -8.50
C LEU A 58 1.94 0.52 -8.72
N LYS A 59 1.53 -0.73 -8.45
CA LYS A 59 0.13 -1.14 -8.42
C LYS A 59 -0.18 -1.74 -7.04
N ILE A 60 -1.17 -1.18 -6.35
CA ILE A 60 -1.63 -1.72 -5.07
C ILE A 60 -3.15 -1.93 -5.12
N SER A 61 -3.59 -3.15 -4.80
CA SER A 61 -4.99 -3.51 -4.63
C SER A 61 -5.25 -3.95 -3.19
N LEU A 62 -6.09 -3.17 -2.49
CA LEU A 62 -6.46 -3.35 -1.08
C LEU A 62 -7.97 -3.45 -0.91
N GLN A 63 -8.66 -3.95 -1.94
CA GLN A 63 -10.12 -4.06 -1.94
C GLN A 63 -10.64 -4.95 -0.80
N GLN A 64 -11.88 -4.69 -0.37
CA GLN A 64 -12.57 -5.53 0.62
C GLN A 64 -11.83 -5.62 1.97
N ASN A 65 -11.30 -4.51 2.48
CA ASN A 65 -10.66 -4.46 3.80
C ASN A 65 -11.42 -3.50 4.74
N LEU A 66 -10.81 -3.19 5.88
CA LEU A 66 -11.36 -2.33 6.93
C LEU A 66 -10.65 -0.97 6.97
N ILE A 67 -10.04 -0.55 5.86
CA ILE A 67 -9.28 0.70 5.74
C ILE A 67 -10.25 1.88 5.79
N THR A 68 -9.89 2.90 6.54
CA THR A 68 -10.63 4.17 6.60
C THR A 68 -9.92 5.25 5.78
N LYS A 69 -10.45 6.48 5.83
CA LYS A 69 -9.78 7.64 5.26
C LYS A 69 -8.35 7.83 5.79
N ASP A 70 -8.12 7.59 7.08
CA ASP A 70 -6.82 7.83 7.71
C ASP A 70 -5.75 6.86 7.16
N GLY A 71 -6.11 5.59 6.98
CA GLY A 71 -5.24 4.61 6.34
C GLY A 71 -4.92 4.98 4.89
N LEU A 72 -5.90 5.50 4.15
CA LEU A 72 -5.68 5.97 2.78
C LEU A 72 -4.71 7.16 2.74
N GLU A 73 -4.84 8.12 3.65
CA GLU A 73 -3.92 9.27 3.77
C GLU A 73 -2.49 8.83 4.08
N ILE A 74 -2.30 7.81 4.92
CA ILE A 74 -0.98 7.21 5.20
C ILE A 74 -0.33 6.72 3.90
N ILE A 75 -1.06 5.97 3.07
CA ILE A 75 -0.52 5.45 1.81
C ILE A 75 -0.20 6.58 0.83
N ILE A 76 -1.11 7.53 0.65
CA ILE A 76 -0.88 8.70 -0.21
C ILE A 76 0.37 9.46 0.23
N GLY A 77 0.52 9.70 1.54
CA GLY A 77 1.70 10.34 2.10
C GLY A 77 3.00 9.59 1.78
N SER A 78 3.01 8.26 1.95
CA SER A 78 4.18 7.43 1.63
C SER A 78 4.55 7.41 0.15
N ILE A 79 3.58 7.54 -0.76
CA ILE A 79 3.84 7.55 -2.20
C ILE A 79 4.48 8.86 -2.64
N ARG A 80 4.20 9.98 -1.97
CA ARG A 80 4.86 11.26 -2.26
C ARG A 80 6.38 11.17 -2.10
N ASP A 81 6.87 10.27 -1.25
CA ASP A 81 8.30 10.01 -1.06
C ASP A 81 8.92 9.16 -2.20
N CYS A 82 8.10 8.55 -3.06
CA CYS A 82 8.52 7.73 -4.19
C CYS A 82 8.73 8.56 -5.46
N GLN A 83 9.84 9.29 -5.53
CA GLN A 83 10.10 10.32 -6.55
C GLN A 83 10.19 9.83 -8.02
N ARG A 84 10.26 8.53 -8.29
CA ARG A 84 10.48 7.97 -9.63
C ARG A 84 9.25 7.30 -10.24
N ILE A 85 8.13 7.26 -9.52
CA ILE A 85 6.90 6.60 -9.99
C ILE A 85 6.33 7.38 -11.18
N MET A 86 6.20 6.70 -12.32
CA MET A 86 5.57 7.20 -13.54
C MET A 86 4.25 6.49 -13.83
N ALA A 87 4.07 5.27 -13.31
CA ALA A 87 2.84 4.50 -13.46
C ALA A 87 2.31 4.13 -12.07
N LEU A 88 1.12 4.62 -11.75
CA LEU A 88 0.51 4.49 -10.42
C LEU A 88 -0.93 4.01 -10.55
N SER A 89 -1.26 2.90 -9.88
CA SER A 89 -2.61 2.35 -9.87
C SER A 89 -3.00 1.91 -8.46
N PHE A 90 -4.12 2.43 -7.97
CA PHE A 90 -4.67 2.04 -6.67
C PHE A 90 -6.10 1.54 -6.79
N ASN A 91 -6.40 0.50 -6.01
CA ASN A 91 -7.77 0.05 -5.83
C ASN A 91 -8.08 -0.17 -4.35
N PHE A 92 -8.92 0.69 -3.81
CA PHE A 92 -9.39 0.65 -2.42
C PHE A 92 -10.90 0.38 -2.33
N GLN A 93 -11.55 -0.13 -3.38
CA GLN A 93 -12.99 -0.40 -3.38
C GLN A 93 -13.41 -1.32 -2.22
N ASN A 94 -14.64 -1.15 -1.72
CA ASN A 94 -15.19 -1.93 -0.61
C ASN A 94 -14.35 -1.82 0.68
N ASN A 95 -13.89 -0.62 1.00
CA ASN A 95 -13.31 -0.25 2.30
C ASN A 95 -14.22 0.75 3.01
N LYS A 96 -13.86 1.15 4.24
CA LYS A 96 -14.57 2.13 5.06
C LYS A 96 -14.08 3.56 4.79
N ILE A 97 -13.80 3.87 3.53
CA ILE A 97 -13.37 5.21 3.13
C ILE A 97 -14.64 6.02 2.91
N ASP A 98 -15.08 6.72 3.95
CA ASP A 98 -16.23 7.63 3.84
C ASP A 98 -15.94 8.71 2.78
N SER A 99 -16.93 8.91 1.90
CA SER A 99 -17.01 9.79 0.71
C SER A 99 -15.75 10.57 0.26
N ILE A 100 -15.38 10.33 -1.00
CA ILE A 100 -14.42 11.05 -1.88
C ILE A 100 -13.36 11.84 -1.11
N VAL A 101 -12.28 11.14 -0.77
CA VAL A 101 -10.97 11.80 -0.72
C VAL A 101 -10.71 12.32 -2.13
N ASN A 102 -10.49 13.62 -2.29
CA ASN A 102 -10.00 14.20 -3.54
C ASN A 102 -8.58 13.68 -3.79
N LEU A 103 -8.49 12.50 -4.41
CA LEU A 103 -7.25 11.80 -4.75
C LEU A 103 -6.43 12.51 -5.84
N PHE A 104 -6.95 13.60 -6.43
CA PHE A 104 -6.40 14.25 -7.62
C PHE A 104 -5.50 15.47 -7.36
N GLN A 105 -5.13 15.81 -6.12
CA GLN A 105 -4.13 16.87 -5.89
C GLN A 105 -2.66 16.40 -6.05
N LEU A 106 -2.41 15.32 -6.79
CA LEU A 106 -1.07 14.82 -7.08
C LEU A 106 -0.60 15.20 -8.51
N GLN A 107 -0.79 16.46 -8.89
CA GLN A 107 -0.12 17.04 -10.06
C GLN A 107 0.52 18.37 -9.65
N ASN A 108 1.84 18.37 -9.54
CA ASN A 108 2.70 19.54 -9.79
C ASN A 108 3.68 19.12 -10.88
#